data_AF-A0A7Y3MGR6-F1
#
_entry.id   AF-A0A7Y3MGR6-F1
#
_cell.length_a   1.000
_cell.length_b   1.000
_cell.length_c   1.000
_cell.angle_alpha   90.00
_cell.angle_beta   90.00
_cell.angle_gamma   90.00
#
_symmetry.space_group_name_H-M   'P 1'
#
loop_
_entity.id
_entity.type
_entity.pdbx_description
1 polymer ?
#
loop_
_entity_poly.entity_id
_entity_poly.type
_entity_poly.pdbx_seq_one_letter_code
_entity_poly.pdbx_strand_id
1 'polypeptide(L)'
;SVVVVWVETIDTGRVDAAGSAVPDYEVTGSGEAIVFRDGKAFAARWQRPQEADFFSFADLNGNQIPLSPGRTWLHITPSTGSVDWS
;
A
#
# COMPACT_ATOMS: atom_id res chain seq x y z
N SER A 1 -13.93 0.10 1.24
CA SER A 1 -12.90 1.12 0.91
C SER A 1 -12.01 0.60 -0.20
N VAL A 2 -11.34 1.48 -0.93
CA VAL A 2 -10.17 1.12 -1.75
C VAL A 2 -8.98 1.84 -1.14
N VAL A 3 -7.85 1.17 -1.02
CA VAL A 3 -6.63 1.76 -0.48
C VAL A 3 -5.49 1.46 -1.42
N VAL A 4 -4.75 2.48 -1.81
CA VAL A 4 -3.49 2.32 -2.54
C VAL A 4 -2.36 2.45 -1.52
N VAL A 5 -1.43 1.50 -1.52
CA VAL A 5 -0.22 1.53 -0.67
C VAL A 5 1.03 1.46 -1.55
N TRP A 6 1.96 2.37 -1.32
CA TRP A 6 3.28 2.36 -1.93
C TRP A 6 4.22 1.56 -1.02
N VAL A 7 4.88 0.55 -1.60
CA VAL A 7 5.77 -0.37 -0.90
C VAL A 7 7.12 -0.46 -1.60
N GLU A 8 8.16 -0.76 -0.85
CA GLU A 8 9.46 -1.00 -1.43
C GLU A 8 9.50 -2.33 -2.18
N THR A 9 10.26 -2.34 -3.27
CA THR A 9 10.48 -3.54 -4.09
C THR A 9 11.78 -4.21 -3.66
N ILE A 10 11.75 -5.52 -3.47
CA ILE A 10 12.91 -6.32 -3.12
C ILE A 10 13.42 -6.99 -4.40
N ASP A 11 14.66 -6.70 -4.78
CA ASP A 11 15.36 -7.45 -5.83
C ASP A 11 15.72 -8.84 -5.29
N THR A 12 15.10 -9.86 -5.86
CA THR A 12 15.30 -11.24 -5.45
C THR A 12 16.48 -11.91 -6.16
N GLY A 13 17.07 -11.24 -7.16
CA GLY A 13 18.05 -11.83 -8.08
C GLY A 13 17.48 -12.93 -9.00
N ARG A 14 16.15 -13.15 -8.97
CA ARG A 14 15.48 -14.17 -9.80
C ARG A 14 15.06 -13.58 -11.14
N VAL A 15 15.13 -14.42 -12.15
CA VAL A 15 14.61 -14.15 -13.49
C VAL A 15 13.62 -15.25 -13.89
N ASP A 16 12.55 -14.86 -14.58
CA ASP A 16 11.62 -15.80 -15.17
C ASP A 16 12.23 -16.49 -16.42
N ALA A 17 11.49 -17.42 -17.02
CA ALA A 17 11.94 -18.15 -18.20
C ALA A 17 12.16 -17.25 -19.45
N ALA A 18 11.58 -16.04 -19.47
CA ALA A 18 11.75 -15.05 -20.52
C ALA A 18 12.88 -14.04 -20.22
N GLY A 19 13.51 -14.13 -19.05
CA GLY A 19 14.61 -13.26 -18.62
C GLY A 19 14.16 -11.99 -17.88
N SER A 20 12.88 -11.87 -17.53
CA SER A 20 12.37 -10.71 -16.75
C SER A 20 12.67 -10.90 -15.27
N ALA A 21 13.06 -9.82 -14.58
CA ALA A 21 13.26 -9.84 -13.14
C ALA A 21 11.94 -10.17 -12.40
N VAL A 22 12.05 -10.95 -11.33
CA VAL A 22 10.92 -11.32 -10.46
C VAL A 22 11.08 -10.61 -9.12
N PRO A 23 10.57 -9.37 -8.98
CA PRO A 23 10.62 -8.66 -7.72
C PRO A 23 9.66 -9.25 -6.69
N ASP A 24 10.02 -9.12 -5.42
CA ASP A 24 9.10 -9.26 -4.27
C ASP A 24 8.76 -7.86 -3.71
N TYR A 25 7.77 -7.79 -2.82
CA TYR A 25 7.32 -6.53 -2.21
C TYR A 25 7.43 -6.59 -0.69
N GLU A 26 8.02 -5.55 -0.08
CA GLU A 26 8.09 -5.42 1.38
C GLU A 26 6.76 -4.86 1.91
N VAL A 27 5.90 -5.75 2.40
CA VAL A 27 4.55 -5.43 2.87
C VAL A 27 4.45 -5.32 4.40
N THR A 28 5.58 -5.38 5.10
CA THR A 28 5.71 -4.97 6.51
C THR A 28 6.46 -3.65 6.60
N GLY A 29 6.34 -2.96 7.74
CA GLY A 29 6.90 -1.62 7.93
C GLY A 29 5.86 -0.52 7.73
N SER A 30 6.21 0.51 6.96
CA SER A 30 5.36 1.68 6.74
C SER A 30 5.69 2.39 5.44
N GLY A 31 4.72 3.11 4.87
CA GLY A 31 4.91 3.86 3.64
C GLY A 31 3.76 4.80 3.33
N GLU A 32 3.75 5.36 2.13
CA GLU A 32 2.70 6.28 1.68
C GLU A 32 1.45 5.51 1.22
N ALA A 33 0.28 6.11 1.43
CA ALA A 33 -0.99 5.54 1.02
C ALA A 33 -1.98 6.62 0.57
N ILE A 34 -2.97 6.20 -0.21
CA ILE A 34 -4.20 6.96 -0.45
C ILE A 34 -5.37 6.08 -0.07
N VAL A 35 -6.21 6.56 0.84
CA VAL A 35 -7.46 5.89 1.22
C VAL A 35 -8.62 6.52 0.45
N PHE A 36 -9.33 5.72 -0.31
CA PHE A 36 -10.59 6.08 -0.96
C PHE A 36 -11.76 5.55 -0.14
N ARG A 37 -12.54 6.49 0.43
CA ARG A 37 -13.76 6.22 1.22
C ARG A 37 -14.82 7.26 0.91
N ASP A 38 -16.08 6.85 0.85
CA ASP A 38 -17.25 7.73 0.82
C ASP A 38 -17.13 8.83 -0.25
N GLY A 39 -16.59 8.48 -1.43
CA GLY A 39 -16.37 9.41 -2.54
C GLY A 39 -15.24 10.42 -2.34
N LYS A 40 -14.38 10.23 -1.33
CA LYS A 40 -13.24 11.11 -1.01
C LYS A 40 -11.92 10.34 -1.03
N ALA A 41 -10.85 11.06 -1.34
CA ALA A 41 -9.47 10.60 -1.24
C ALA A 41 -8.80 11.26 -0.04
N PHE A 42 -8.11 10.45 0.77
CA PHE A 42 -7.36 10.90 1.93
C PHE A 42 -5.88 10.51 1.74
N ALA A 43 -5.00 11.51 1.73
CA ALA A 43 -3.57 11.28 1.81
C ALA A 43 -3.24 10.65 3.17
N ALA A 44 -2.49 9.56 3.16
CA ALA A 44 -2.27 8.74 4.35
C ALA A 44 -0.84 8.17 4.39
N ARG A 45 -0.45 7.67 5.56
CA ARG A 45 0.64 6.71 5.73
C ARG A 45 0.05 5.39 6.19
N TRP A 46 0.55 4.29 5.64
CA TRP A 46 0.22 2.95 6.11
C TRP A 46 1.28 2.46 7.09
N GLN A 47 0.87 1.59 8.02
CA GLN A 47 1.80 0.84 8.86
C GLN A 47 1.30 -0.59 9.03
N ARG A 48 2.24 -1.54 8.99
CA ARG A 48 2.03 -2.96 9.31
C ARG A 48 3.31 -3.51 9.94
N PRO A 49 3.46 -3.45 11.28
CA PRO A 49 4.74 -3.74 11.93
C PRO A 49 5.22 -5.18 11.71
N GLN A 50 4.31 -6.15 11.73
CA GLN A 50 4.59 -7.57 11.53
C GLN A 50 3.62 -8.19 10.54
N GLU A 51 3.96 -9.36 10.01
CA GLU A 51 3.08 -10.08 9.08
C GLU A 51 1.71 -10.45 9.69
N ALA A 52 1.69 -10.74 10.99
CA ALA A 52 0.46 -11.05 11.72
C ALA A 52 -0.43 -9.82 11.97
N ASP A 53 0.09 -8.62 11.79
CA ASP A 53 -0.64 -7.38 12.01
C ASP A 53 -1.47 -6.99 10.78
N PHE A 54 -2.57 -6.28 11.05
CA PHE A 54 -3.33 -5.60 10.02
C PHE A 54 -2.66 -4.28 9.63
N PHE A 55 -2.96 -3.82 8.40
CA PHE A 55 -2.64 -2.46 8.00
C PHE A 55 -3.45 -1.45 8.82
N SER A 56 -2.77 -0.43 9.33
CA SER A 56 -3.39 0.79 9.86
C SER A 56 -3.07 1.97 8.94
N PHE A 57 -3.92 3.00 8.98
CA PHE A 57 -3.80 4.17 8.14
C PHE A 57 -3.97 5.43 8.98
N ALA A 58 -3.07 6.39 8.81
CA ALA A 58 -3.15 7.69 9.47
C ALA A 58 -2.91 8.81 8.46
N ASP A 59 -3.52 9.98 8.70
CA ASP A 59 -3.19 11.18 7.94
C ASP A 59 -1.75 11.65 8.24
N LEU A 60 -1.29 12.69 7.55
CA LEU A 60 0.06 13.25 7.73
C LEU A 60 0.30 13.88 9.11
N ASN A 61 -0.77 14.12 9.88
CA ASN A 61 -0.70 14.62 11.25
C ASN A 61 -0.75 13.49 12.30
N GLY A 62 -0.86 12.23 11.86
CA GLY A 62 -0.97 11.05 12.72
C GLY A 62 -2.39 10.71 13.18
N ASN A 63 -3.42 11.43 12.70
CA ASN A 63 -4.80 11.08 13.03
C ASN A 63 -5.20 9.81 12.28
N GLN A 64 -5.77 8.85 13.00
CA GLN A 64 -6.21 7.60 12.39
C GLN A 64 -7.31 7.85 11.36
N ILE A 65 -7.13 7.26 10.17
CA ILE A 65 -8.15 7.17 9.15
C ILE A 65 -8.76 5.78 9.32
N PRO A 66 -9.99 5.64 9.88
CA PRO A 66 -10.64 4.34 10.01
C PRO A 66 -10.87 3.75 8.61
N LEU A 67 -11.40 2.54 8.45
CA LEU A 67 -11.91 2.03 7.17
C LEU A 67 -13.44 1.97 7.19
N SER A 68 -14.09 2.02 6.02
CA SER A 68 -15.54 1.77 5.96
C SER A 68 -15.81 0.33 6.37
N PRO A 69 -16.88 0.05 7.15
CA PRO A 69 -17.28 -1.32 7.45
C PRO A 69 -17.45 -2.17 6.19
N GLY A 70 -17.01 -3.43 6.25
CA GLY A 70 -17.11 -4.37 5.14
C GLY A 70 -15.82 -4.48 4.32
N ARG A 71 -15.96 -4.78 3.03
CA ARG A 71 -14.83 -5.16 2.18
C ARG A 71 -13.93 -3.95 1.88
N THR A 72 -12.64 -4.16 2.08
CA THR A 72 -11.60 -3.23 1.65
C THR A 72 -10.68 -3.92 0.65
N TRP A 73 -10.37 -3.22 -0.43
CA TRP A 73 -9.37 -3.65 -1.42
C TRP A 73 -8.08 -2.86 -1.20
N LEU A 74 -6.96 -3.56 -1.06
CA LEU A 74 -5.63 -2.96 -1.10
C LEU A 74 -5.06 -3.14 -2.50
N HIS A 75 -4.65 -2.03 -3.11
CA HIS A 75 -3.84 -2.01 -4.31
C HIS A 75 -2.39 -1.70 -3.89
N ILE A 76 -1.50 -2.64 -4.13
CA ILE A 76 -0.08 -2.52 -3.78
C ILE A 76 0.66 -2.05 -5.04
N THR A 77 1.41 -0.96 -4.91
CA THR A 77 2.24 -0.40 -5.98
C THR A 77 3.68 -0.22 -5.50
N PRO A 78 4.69 -0.39 -6.37
CA PRO A 78 6.06 0.02 -6.05
C PRO A 78 6.13 1.48 -5.59
N SER A 79 7.07 1.80 -4.71
CA SER A 79 7.39 3.16 -4.24
C SER A 79 7.72 4.12 -5.39
N THR A 80 8.21 3.60 -6.52
CA THR A 80 8.51 4.35 -7.74
C THR A 80 7.33 4.48 -8.71
N GLY A 81 6.21 3.79 -8.44
CA GLY A 81 5.02 3.80 -9.27
C GLY A 81 4.15 5.04 -9.08
N SER A 82 3.39 5.39 -10.11
CA SER A 82 2.41 6.49 -10.10
C SER A 82 0.99 5.96 -10.23
N VAL A 83 0.04 6.60 -9.56
CA VAL A 83 -1.39 6.25 -9.63
C VAL A 83 -2.20 7.49 -10.01
N ASP A 84 -2.90 7.40 -11.13
CA ASP A 84 -3.84 8.42 -11.59
C ASP A 84 -5.27 8.07 -11.14
N TRP A 85 -6.03 9.08 -10.74
CA TRP A 85 -7.44 8.96 -10.34
C TRP A 85 -8.16 10.29 -10.59
N SER A 86 -9.48 10.23 -10.83
CA SER A 86 -10.34 11.37 -11.16
C SER A 86 -11.66 11.34 -10.38
#